data_AF-A0A3L7QRR8-F1
#
_entry.id   AF-A0A3L7QRR8-F1
#
_cell.length_a   1.000
_cell.length_b   1.000
_cell.length_c   1.000
_cell.angle_alpha   90.00
_cell.angle_beta   90.00
_cell.angle_gamma   90.00
#
_symmetry.space_group_name_H-M   'P 1'
#
loop_
_entity.id
_entity.type
_entity.pdbx_description
1 polymer ?
#
loop_
_entity_poly.entity_id
_entity_poly.type
_entity_poly.pdbx_seq_one_letter_code
_entity_poly.pdbx_strand_id
1 'polypeptide(L)'
;MKKKASRKKDDLAPVEEMVNFRKREFYGSRFRCLLATSQQRPAVAKFLTSLAPDGVSVTEKHVWAPQGFREPEEARLAETPEFLSLAHGGTLRGWWLAKPGRANTPNWDIVSECDHKGTKGLILIEAKAHADEFGDDRCGATNRDNYNQICDALKKANMEWNKIVPGFSLSADSKYQLSNRFAFAWKVASLGTPVVLIYLGFLDAHEMGRGRKLFTSHDDWEKCIKDGGKNHVPESIWGKEYFVNGTPLSKGQLDEPRPCRSRPSNADTVG
;
A
#
# COMPACT_ATOMS: atom_id res chain seq x y z
N MET A 1 -47.39 29.38 -48.96
CA MET A 1 -47.48 28.04 -48.34
C MET A 1 -46.61 27.06 -49.11
N LYS A 2 -45.46 26.62 -48.55
CA LYS A 2 -44.74 25.38 -48.91
C LYS A 2 -43.69 25.08 -47.82
N LYS A 3 -43.42 23.80 -47.63
CA LYS A 3 -43.17 23.08 -46.37
C LYS A 3 -41.79 23.31 -45.73
N LYS A 4 -41.77 23.26 -44.37
CA LYS A 4 -40.59 23.05 -43.53
C LYS A 4 -39.92 21.71 -43.88
N ALA A 5 -38.60 21.72 -44.09
CA ALA A 5 -37.78 20.51 -44.07
C ALA A 5 -37.23 20.32 -42.65
N SER A 6 -37.60 19.20 -42.01
CA SER A 6 -37.07 18.80 -40.71
C SER A 6 -35.62 18.33 -40.87
N ARG A 7 -34.69 18.98 -40.17
CA ARG A 7 -33.34 18.43 -39.98
C ARG A 7 -33.44 17.28 -38.97
N LYS A 8 -33.16 16.07 -39.45
CA LYS A 8 -32.94 14.88 -38.61
C LYS A 8 -31.82 15.21 -37.62
N LYS A 9 -32.07 14.89 -36.34
CA LYS A 9 -31.06 14.78 -35.30
C LYS A 9 -30.19 13.58 -35.69
N ASP A 10 -28.93 13.82 -35.98
CA ASP A 10 -27.96 12.74 -36.14
C ASP A 10 -27.69 12.15 -34.75
N ASP A 11 -28.24 10.97 -34.51
CA ASP A 11 -27.90 10.09 -33.39
C ASP A 11 -26.46 9.60 -33.62
N LEU A 12 -25.48 10.32 -33.09
CA LEU A 12 -24.11 9.82 -32.98
C LEU A 12 -24.10 8.67 -31.97
N ALA A 13 -23.85 7.46 -32.46
CA ALA A 13 -23.61 6.28 -31.64
C ALA A 13 -22.51 6.57 -30.60
N PRO A 14 -22.61 6.01 -29.37
CA PRO A 14 -21.58 6.21 -28.36
C PRO A 14 -20.26 5.67 -28.89
N VAL A 15 -19.22 6.51 -28.88
CA VAL A 15 -17.85 6.11 -29.18
C VAL A 15 -17.46 5.09 -28.11
N GLU A 16 -17.31 3.82 -28.48
CA GLU A 16 -16.77 2.80 -27.57
C GLU A 16 -15.37 3.23 -27.17
N GLU A 17 -15.21 3.59 -25.89
CA GLU A 17 -13.94 3.96 -25.31
C GLU A 17 -13.07 2.70 -25.23
N MET A 18 -12.08 2.58 -26.11
CA MET A 18 -11.13 1.47 -26.09
C MET A 18 -10.24 1.56 -24.84
N VAL A 19 -10.45 0.64 -23.91
CA VAL A 19 -9.58 0.48 -22.74
C VAL A 19 -8.39 -0.41 -23.09
N ASN A 20 -7.18 0.14 -22.99
CA ASN A 20 -5.94 -0.61 -23.25
C ASN A 20 -5.29 -1.04 -21.94
N PHE A 21 -5.08 -2.35 -21.77
CA PHE A 21 -4.34 -2.88 -20.64
C PHE A 21 -2.88 -3.17 -21.01
N ARG A 22 -1.96 -2.85 -20.12
CA ARG A 22 -0.54 -3.21 -20.26
C ARG A 22 -0.32 -4.58 -19.69
N LYS A 23 0.53 -5.38 -20.34
CA LYS A 23 0.89 -6.73 -19.88
C LYS A 23 1.18 -6.77 -18.37
N ARG A 24 1.95 -5.79 -17.84
CA ARG A 24 2.33 -5.70 -16.42
C ARG A 24 1.15 -5.70 -15.44
N GLU A 25 -0.04 -5.27 -15.83
CA GLU A 25 -1.24 -5.24 -14.98
C GLU A 25 -1.78 -6.63 -14.61
N PHE A 26 -1.33 -7.67 -15.32
CA PHE A 26 -1.74 -9.06 -15.09
C PHE A 26 -0.66 -9.92 -14.42
N TYR A 27 0.34 -9.31 -13.78
CA TYR A 27 1.46 -10.02 -13.14
C TYR A 27 1.52 -9.76 -11.64
N GLY A 28 1.81 -10.82 -10.87
CA GLY A 28 1.99 -10.73 -9.42
C GLY A 28 0.78 -10.14 -8.71
N SER A 29 1.00 -9.65 -7.49
CA SER A 29 -0.03 -9.02 -6.66
C SER A 29 -0.77 -7.86 -7.34
N ARG A 30 -0.13 -7.19 -8.30
CA ARG A 30 -0.69 -6.04 -9.03
C ARG A 30 -2.05 -6.32 -9.64
N PHE A 31 -2.28 -7.49 -10.24
CA PHE A 31 -3.59 -7.83 -10.81
C PHE A 31 -4.71 -7.77 -9.77
N ARG A 32 -4.47 -8.34 -8.58
CA ARG A 32 -5.46 -8.34 -7.50
C ARG A 32 -5.59 -7.00 -6.80
N CYS A 33 -4.51 -6.23 -6.69
CA CYS A 33 -4.61 -4.83 -6.24
C CYS A 33 -5.54 -4.04 -7.17
N LEU A 34 -5.40 -4.20 -8.50
CA LEU A 34 -6.26 -3.54 -9.48
C LEU A 34 -7.70 -4.07 -9.42
N LEU A 35 -7.93 -5.37 -9.24
CA LEU A 35 -9.29 -5.91 -9.06
C LEU A 35 -9.95 -5.36 -7.79
N ALA A 36 -9.21 -5.31 -6.68
CA ALA A 36 -9.70 -4.81 -5.41
C ALA A 36 -10.07 -3.33 -5.49
N THR A 37 -9.27 -2.51 -6.19
CA THR A 37 -9.51 -1.06 -6.34
C THR A 37 -10.36 -0.68 -7.55
N SER A 38 -10.78 -1.65 -8.39
CA SER A 38 -11.76 -1.45 -9.47
C SER A 38 -13.21 -1.51 -9.00
N GLN A 39 -13.46 -1.91 -7.75
CA GLN A 39 -14.81 -1.97 -7.19
C GLN A 39 -15.40 -0.56 -7.00
N GLN A 40 -16.71 -0.49 -6.71
CA GLN A 40 -17.32 0.78 -6.33
C GLN A 40 -16.67 1.35 -5.07
N ARG A 41 -16.55 2.69 -4.98
CA ARG A 41 -15.86 3.39 -3.89
C ARG A 41 -16.23 2.92 -2.48
N PRO A 42 -17.51 2.66 -2.13
CA PRO A 42 -17.86 2.13 -0.81
C PRO A 42 -17.26 0.75 -0.53
N ALA A 43 -17.18 -0.13 -1.54
CA ALA A 43 -16.61 -1.46 -1.41
C ALA A 43 -15.08 -1.39 -1.23
N VAL A 44 -14.39 -0.51 -1.98
CA VAL A 44 -12.95 -0.30 -1.82
C VAL A 44 -12.63 0.27 -0.42
N ALA A 45 -13.39 1.28 0.02
CA ALA A 45 -13.23 1.87 1.35
C ALA A 45 -13.43 0.83 2.47
N LYS A 46 -14.46 -0.03 2.34
CA LYS A 46 -14.69 -1.14 3.28
C LYS A 46 -13.53 -2.13 3.28
N PHE A 47 -13.04 -2.51 2.11
CA PHE A 47 -11.87 -3.40 1.98
C PHE A 47 -10.64 -2.81 2.67
N LEU A 48 -10.26 -1.57 2.36
CA LEU A 48 -9.09 -0.92 2.96
C LEU A 48 -9.23 -0.73 4.47
N THR A 49 -10.44 -0.40 4.95
CA THR A 49 -10.73 -0.33 6.39
C THR A 49 -10.56 -1.68 7.07
N SER A 50 -10.98 -2.78 6.43
CA SER A 50 -10.89 -4.13 7.01
C SER A 50 -9.46 -4.64 7.20
N LEU A 51 -8.49 -4.06 6.47
CA LEU A 51 -7.07 -4.38 6.61
C LEU A 51 -6.40 -3.58 7.75
N ALA A 52 -6.99 -2.45 8.12
CA ALA A 52 -6.42 -1.51 9.07
C ALA A 52 -6.73 -1.93 10.53
N PRO A 53 -5.89 -1.55 11.50
CA PRO A 53 -6.16 -1.80 12.91
C PRO A 53 -7.33 -0.94 13.43
N ASP A 54 -7.80 -1.26 14.63
CA ASP A 54 -8.89 -0.51 15.26
C ASP A 54 -8.58 0.99 15.40
N GLY A 55 -9.59 1.82 15.13
CA GLY A 55 -9.45 3.28 15.16
C GLY A 55 -8.90 3.87 13.85
N VAL A 56 -8.68 3.06 12.82
CA VAL A 56 -8.35 3.52 11.47
C VAL A 56 -9.53 3.23 10.53
N SER A 57 -9.91 4.22 9.71
CA SER A 57 -11.00 4.05 8.75
C SER A 57 -10.72 4.72 7.41
N VAL A 58 -11.26 4.12 6.35
CA VAL A 58 -11.28 4.67 5.00
C VAL A 58 -12.73 4.92 4.62
N THR A 59 -13.01 6.07 4.01
CA THR A 59 -14.33 6.43 3.49
C THR A 59 -14.25 6.62 1.98
N GLU A 60 -15.41 6.64 1.32
CA GLU A 60 -15.48 6.94 -0.11
C GLU A 60 -14.98 8.33 -0.51
N LYS A 61 -14.73 9.23 0.45
CA LYS A 61 -14.17 10.57 0.20
C LYS A 61 -12.64 10.58 0.16
N HIS A 62 -12.00 9.55 0.72
CA HIS A 62 -10.54 9.44 0.73
C HIS A 62 -10.00 9.09 -0.65
N VAL A 63 -8.78 9.54 -0.91
CA VAL A 63 -8.04 9.19 -2.13
C VAL A 63 -7.28 7.89 -1.89
N TRP A 64 -7.20 7.04 -2.92
CA TRP A 64 -6.32 5.89 -2.96
C TRP A 64 -5.77 5.69 -4.37
N ALA A 65 -4.65 4.98 -4.48
CA ALA A 65 -4.06 4.60 -5.74
C ALA A 65 -3.46 3.19 -5.63
N PRO A 66 -3.58 2.35 -6.67
CA PRO A 66 -4.25 2.61 -7.95
C PRO A 66 -5.78 2.69 -7.81
N GLN A 67 -6.48 3.29 -8.79
CA GLN A 67 -7.95 3.31 -8.86
C GLN A 67 -8.45 2.31 -9.92
N GLY A 68 -8.07 1.05 -9.71
CA GLY A 68 -8.42 -0.05 -10.59
C GLY A 68 -7.78 0.01 -11.97
N PHE A 69 -8.34 -0.75 -12.92
CA PHE A 69 -7.78 -0.82 -14.26
C PHE A 69 -7.91 0.47 -15.09
N ARG A 70 -8.77 1.40 -14.67
CA ARG A 70 -8.92 2.71 -15.34
C ARG A 70 -7.76 3.66 -15.02
N GLU A 71 -7.27 3.61 -13.79
CA GLU A 71 -6.10 4.38 -13.35
C GLU A 71 -5.13 3.45 -12.60
N PRO A 72 -4.39 2.61 -13.35
CA PRO A 72 -3.65 1.50 -12.77
C PRO A 72 -2.30 1.90 -12.18
N GLU A 73 -1.91 3.18 -12.21
CA GLU A 73 -0.61 3.60 -11.70
C GLU A 73 -0.53 3.45 -10.18
N GLU A 74 0.55 2.82 -9.73
CA GLU A 74 0.89 2.73 -8.31
C GLU A 74 1.41 4.08 -7.81
N ALA A 75 1.10 4.39 -6.56
CA ALA A 75 1.55 5.63 -5.96
C ALA A 75 3.06 5.65 -5.71
N ARG A 76 3.67 6.78 -6.04
CA ARG A 76 4.98 7.19 -5.55
C ARG A 76 4.77 8.26 -4.52
N LEU A 77 4.84 7.90 -3.23
CA LEU A 77 4.47 8.81 -2.13
C LEU A 77 5.14 10.19 -2.23
N ALA A 78 6.42 10.23 -2.57
CA ALA A 78 7.18 11.48 -2.64
C ALA A 78 6.81 12.37 -3.84
N GLU A 79 6.07 11.83 -4.82
CA GLU A 79 5.70 12.45 -6.09
C GLU A 79 4.18 12.61 -6.25
N THR A 80 3.38 12.22 -5.25
CA THR A 80 1.90 12.21 -5.30
C THR A 80 1.34 13.19 -4.27
N PRO A 81 1.04 14.45 -4.66
CA PRO A 81 0.65 15.53 -3.75
C PRO A 81 -0.63 15.26 -2.94
N GLU A 82 -1.48 14.37 -3.44
CA GLU A 82 -2.69 13.91 -2.77
C GLU A 82 -2.37 13.21 -1.43
N PHE A 83 -1.27 12.45 -1.38
CA PHE A 83 -0.89 11.69 -0.18
C PHE A 83 0.07 12.45 0.74
N LEU A 84 1.01 13.21 0.17
CA LEU A 84 1.98 14.00 0.94
C LEU A 84 2.09 15.40 0.37
N SER A 85 2.12 16.41 1.26
CA SER A 85 2.35 17.80 0.85
C SER A 85 3.65 17.91 0.04
N LEU A 86 3.73 18.86 -0.89
CA LEU A 86 4.92 19.05 -1.72
C LEU A 86 6.21 19.22 -0.89
N ALA A 87 6.12 19.88 0.27
CA ALA A 87 7.24 20.03 1.20
C ALA A 87 7.67 18.70 1.83
N HIS A 88 6.71 17.88 2.30
CA HIS A 88 7.00 16.56 2.85
C HIS A 88 7.50 15.60 1.77
N GLY A 89 6.88 15.61 0.58
CA GLY A 89 7.32 14.82 -0.58
C GLY A 89 8.74 15.16 -1.01
N GLY A 90 9.07 16.46 -1.10
CA GLY A 90 10.43 16.92 -1.40
C GLY A 90 11.45 16.49 -0.34
N THR A 91 11.07 16.57 0.95
CA THR A 91 11.92 16.12 2.07
C THR A 91 12.14 14.61 2.04
N LEU A 92 11.09 13.83 1.80
CA LEU A 92 11.16 12.37 1.68
C LEU A 92 12.04 11.97 0.48
N ARG A 93 11.87 12.64 -0.67
CA ARG A 93 12.64 12.39 -1.89
C ARG A 93 14.12 12.70 -1.70
N GLY A 94 14.45 13.88 -1.17
CA GLY A 94 15.83 14.30 -0.93
C GLY A 94 16.53 13.49 0.16
N TRP A 95 15.76 12.99 1.14
CA TRP A 95 16.29 12.04 2.12
C TRP A 95 16.64 10.68 1.50
N TRP A 96 15.90 10.23 0.49
CA TRP A 96 16.12 8.92 -0.13
C TRP A 96 17.09 8.94 -1.32
N LEU A 97 17.09 10.00 -2.12
CA LEU A 97 17.83 10.09 -3.38
C LEU A 97 18.76 11.31 -3.39
N ALA A 98 20.05 11.07 -3.58
CA ALA A 98 21.03 12.16 -3.76
C ALA A 98 20.87 12.84 -5.13
N LYS A 99 20.56 12.06 -6.16
CA LYS A 99 20.37 12.47 -7.56
C LYS A 99 19.00 12.01 -8.04
N PRO A 100 17.96 12.82 -7.84
CA PRO A 100 16.58 12.42 -8.09
C PRO A 100 16.23 12.11 -9.56
N GLY A 101 16.97 12.68 -10.53
CA GLY A 101 16.73 12.63 -11.98
C GLY A 101 15.76 11.56 -12.51
N ARG A 102 16.27 10.43 -13.01
CA ARG A 102 15.47 9.26 -13.45
C ARG A 102 15.31 8.21 -12.34
N ALA A 103 15.78 8.52 -11.12
CA ALA A 103 15.72 7.58 -10.01
C ALA A 103 14.34 7.64 -9.37
N ASN A 104 13.84 6.48 -8.95
CA ASN A 104 12.53 6.38 -8.33
C ASN A 104 12.69 6.20 -6.82
N THR A 105 11.78 6.81 -6.05
CA THR A 105 11.51 6.32 -4.69
C THR A 105 10.77 4.98 -4.78
N PRO A 106 10.69 4.20 -3.70
CA PRO A 106 9.92 2.97 -3.70
C PRO A 106 8.44 3.25 -4.03
N ASN A 107 7.88 2.41 -4.90
CA ASN A 107 6.44 2.36 -5.19
C ASN A 107 5.72 1.53 -4.11
N TRP A 108 4.40 1.67 -4.05
CA TRP A 108 3.52 0.89 -3.18
C TRP A 108 2.41 0.25 -3.99
N ASP A 109 2.06 -1.00 -3.69
CA ASP A 109 1.01 -1.72 -4.40
C ASP A 109 -0.36 -1.03 -4.23
N ILE A 110 -0.63 -0.54 -3.02
CA ILE A 110 -1.77 0.36 -2.74
C ILE A 110 -1.33 1.42 -1.71
N VAL A 111 -1.73 2.66 -1.94
CA VAL A 111 -1.72 3.75 -0.94
C VAL A 111 -3.13 4.27 -0.79
N SER A 112 -3.55 4.54 0.44
CA SER A 112 -4.83 5.19 0.73
C SER A 112 -4.65 6.26 1.80
N GLU A 113 -5.39 7.35 1.67
CA GLU A 113 -5.69 8.20 2.82
C GLU A 113 -6.59 7.43 3.80
N CYS A 114 -6.45 7.75 5.08
CA CYS A 114 -7.34 7.27 6.13
C CYS A 114 -7.59 8.34 7.18
N ASP A 115 -8.63 8.13 7.97
CA ASP A 115 -8.75 8.73 9.29
C ASP A 115 -8.11 7.78 10.30
N HIS A 116 -7.11 8.27 11.03
CA HIS A 116 -6.45 7.57 12.13
C HIS A 116 -6.80 8.29 13.42
N LYS A 117 -7.82 7.78 14.14
CA LYS A 117 -8.31 8.34 15.41
C LYS A 117 -8.60 9.85 15.33
N GLY A 118 -9.27 10.28 14.25
CA GLY A 118 -9.62 11.68 14.00
C GLY A 118 -8.52 12.52 13.33
N THR A 119 -7.38 11.92 12.99
CA THR A 119 -6.28 12.61 12.29
C THR A 119 -6.08 12.00 10.90
N LYS A 120 -5.92 12.84 9.88
CA LYS A 120 -5.60 12.37 8.53
C LYS A 120 -4.28 11.59 8.53
N GLY A 121 -4.29 10.37 8.01
CA GLY A 121 -3.13 9.49 7.91
C GLY A 121 -3.05 8.79 6.55
N LEU A 122 -2.10 7.87 6.44
CA LEU A 122 -1.88 7.03 5.26
C LEU A 122 -1.88 5.55 5.62
N ILE A 123 -2.53 4.74 4.77
CA ILE A 123 -2.33 3.29 4.71
C ILE A 123 -1.38 3.01 3.55
N LEU A 124 -0.28 2.31 3.84
CA LEU A 124 0.73 1.89 2.88
C LEU A 124 0.71 0.37 2.80
N ILE A 125 0.36 -0.17 1.64
CA ILE A 125 0.20 -1.61 1.43
C ILE A 125 1.28 -2.12 0.49
N GLU A 126 2.02 -3.14 0.95
CA GLU A 126 2.83 -4.02 0.13
C GLU A 126 2.09 -5.35 -0.01
N ALA A 127 1.69 -5.71 -1.22
CA ALA A 127 0.94 -6.92 -1.51
C ALA A 127 1.82 -7.99 -2.14
N LYS A 128 1.60 -9.23 -1.75
CA LYS A 128 2.34 -10.41 -2.21
C LYS A 128 1.38 -11.53 -2.58
N ALA A 129 1.77 -12.34 -3.55
CA ALA A 129 0.91 -13.41 -4.08
C ALA A 129 1.45 -14.83 -3.88
N HIS A 130 2.75 -14.98 -3.59
CA HIS A 130 3.38 -16.28 -3.37
C HIS A 130 4.66 -16.16 -2.55
N ALA A 131 5.09 -17.27 -1.96
CA ALA A 131 6.20 -17.32 -1.00
C ALA A 131 7.55 -16.86 -1.58
N ASP A 132 7.79 -17.12 -2.87
CA ASP A 132 9.07 -16.79 -3.52
C ASP A 132 9.37 -15.28 -3.57
N GLU A 133 8.35 -14.42 -3.37
CA GLU A 133 8.56 -12.95 -3.32
C GLU A 133 9.25 -12.49 -2.03
N PHE A 134 9.38 -13.39 -1.04
CA PHE A 134 10.17 -13.18 0.18
C PHE A 134 11.60 -13.70 0.06
N GLY A 135 12.08 -13.94 -1.17
CA GLY A 135 13.48 -14.21 -1.46
C GLY A 135 14.42 -13.12 -0.93
N ASP A 136 15.72 -13.38 -0.95
CA ASP A 136 16.69 -12.33 -0.68
C ASP A 136 16.78 -11.36 -1.88
N ASP A 137 16.60 -10.08 -1.63
CA ASP A 137 16.64 -9.02 -2.65
C ASP A 137 17.54 -7.86 -2.22
N ARG A 138 18.04 -7.12 -3.22
CA ARG A 138 19.01 -6.03 -3.03
C ARG A 138 18.58 -4.75 -3.71
N CYS A 139 19.13 -3.63 -3.26
CA CYS A 139 18.94 -2.34 -3.88
C CYS A 139 19.44 -2.35 -5.33
N GLY A 140 18.54 -2.05 -6.29
CA GLY A 140 18.86 -1.97 -7.71
C GLY A 140 19.47 -0.64 -8.17
N ALA A 141 19.85 0.26 -7.25
CA ALA A 141 20.39 1.56 -7.61
C ALA A 141 21.78 1.42 -8.27
N THR A 142 21.87 1.77 -9.55
CA THR A 142 23.14 1.73 -10.31
C THR A 142 24.00 2.96 -10.11
N ASN A 143 23.40 4.08 -9.71
CA ASN A 143 24.13 5.30 -9.38
C ASN A 143 24.67 5.22 -7.95
N ARG A 144 25.99 5.36 -7.80
CA ARG A 144 26.68 5.21 -6.50
C ARG A 144 26.26 6.22 -5.45
N ASP A 145 25.97 7.46 -5.84
CA ASP A 145 25.52 8.50 -4.90
C ASP A 145 24.13 8.17 -4.35
N ASN A 146 23.22 7.72 -5.22
CA ASN A 146 21.90 7.25 -4.80
C ASN A 146 22.01 5.99 -3.92
N TYR A 147 22.87 5.03 -4.29
CA TYR A 147 23.08 3.84 -3.48
C TYR A 147 23.57 4.21 -2.06
N ASN A 148 24.57 5.09 -1.95
CA ASN A 148 25.09 5.56 -0.66
C ASN A 148 24.01 6.28 0.15
N GLN A 149 23.23 7.17 -0.50
CA GLN A 149 22.13 7.87 0.16
C GLN A 149 21.07 6.91 0.70
N ILE A 150 20.71 5.86 -0.06
CA ILE A 150 19.78 4.81 0.37
C ILE A 150 20.35 4.05 1.56
N CYS A 151 21.64 3.67 1.51
CA CYS A 151 22.32 3.03 2.65
C CYS A 151 22.27 3.90 3.91
N ASP A 152 22.53 5.20 3.78
CA ASP A 152 22.52 6.11 4.94
C ASP A 152 21.09 6.37 5.45
N ALA A 153 20.11 6.45 4.55
CA ALA A 153 18.69 6.52 4.90
C ALA A 153 18.25 5.27 5.68
N LEU A 154 18.62 4.07 5.21
CA LEU A 154 18.35 2.80 5.89
C LEU A 154 19.05 2.71 7.24
N LYS A 155 20.34 3.06 7.34
CA LYS A 155 21.08 3.08 8.62
C LYS A 155 20.40 3.99 9.64
N LYS A 156 19.98 5.19 9.21
CA LYS A 156 19.27 6.13 10.08
C LYS A 156 17.94 5.55 10.55
N ALA A 157 17.11 5.05 9.63
CA ALA A 157 15.84 4.42 10.00
C ALA A 157 16.06 3.22 10.92
N ASN A 158 17.08 2.40 10.68
CA ASN A 158 17.43 1.25 11.50
C ASN A 158 17.79 1.64 12.93
N MET A 159 18.61 2.69 13.08
CA MET A 159 18.99 3.22 14.39
C MET A 159 17.76 3.72 15.15
N GLU A 160 16.89 4.49 14.51
CA GLU A 160 15.70 5.07 15.15
C GLU A 160 14.66 4.00 15.49
N TRP A 161 14.45 3.01 14.62
CA TRP A 161 13.62 1.86 14.94
C TRP A 161 14.14 1.10 16.15
N ASN A 162 15.44 0.84 16.24
CA ASN A 162 16.03 0.12 17.38
C ASN A 162 15.91 0.88 18.72
N LYS A 163 15.65 2.19 18.72
CA LYS A 163 15.32 2.93 19.95
C LYS A 163 13.88 2.67 20.42
N ILE A 164 12.98 2.36 19.50
CA ILE A 164 11.55 2.11 19.78
C ILE A 164 11.32 0.61 20.04
N VAL A 165 11.85 -0.24 19.15
CA VAL A 165 11.73 -1.70 19.19
C VAL A 165 13.09 -2.29 18.82
N PRO A 166 13.87 -2.79 19.78
CA PRO A 166 15.15 -3.43 19.49
C PRO A 166 15.01 -4.68 18.61
N GLY A 167 16.00 -4.91 17.74
CA GLY A 167 16.10 -6.11 16.89
C GLY A 167 15.96 -5.86 15.39
N PHE A 168 15.93 -4.59 14.96
CA PHE A 168 15.95 -4.25 13.54
C PHE A 168 17.35 -4.35 12.93
N SER A 169 17.42 -4.86 11.71
CA SER A 169 18.64 -4.91 10.88
C SER A 169 18.31 -4.63 9.41
N LEU A 170 17.80 -3.42 9.14
CA LEU A 170 17.46 -2.96 7.78
C LEU A 170 18.70 -2.88 6.89
N SER A 171 18.60 -3.35 5.65
CA SER A 171 19.74 -3.48 4.74
C SER A 171 19.41 -3.12 3.29
N ALA A 172 20.41 -2.59 2.58
CA ALA A 172 20.37 -2.41 1.12
C ALA A 172 20.79 -3.67 0.36
N ASP A 173 21.49 -4.59 1.03
CA ASP A 173 22.17 -5.74 0.45
C ASP A 173 21.46 -7.07 0.72
N SER A 174 20.42 -7.05 1.56
CA SER A 174 19.59 -8.21 1.88
C SER A 174 18.20 -7.74 2.29
N LYS A 175 17.17 -8.47 1.90
CA LYS A 175 15.75 -8.14 2.17
C LYS A 175 15.42 -6.65 1.94
N TYR A 176 15.91 -6.10 0.84
CA TYR A 176 15.81 -4.67 0.56
C TYR A 176 14.37 -4.17 0.45
N GLN A 177 13.45 -4.92 -0.18
CA GLN A 177 12.04 -4.55 -0.25
C GLN A 177 11.43 -4.37 1.14
N LEU A 178 11.59 -5.39 1.99
CA LEU A 178 11.16 -5.33 3.39
C LEU A 178 11.79 -4.12 4.10
N SER A 179 13.11 -3.97 3.97
CA SER A 179 13.87 -2.93 4.63
C SER A 179 13.40 -1.52 4.24
N ASN A 180 13.16 -1.30 2.95
CA ASN A 180 12.75 0.00 2.44
C ASN A 180 11.32 0.38 2.88
N ARG A 181 10.38 -0.58 3.01
CA ARG A 181 9.02 -0.26 3.50
C ARG A 181 9.03 0.23 4.93
N PHE A 182 9.78 -0.45 5.80
CA PHE A 182 9.92 -0.04 7.19
C PHE A 182 10.63 1.31 7.33
N ALA A 183 11.64 1.57 6.50
CA ALA A 183 12.32 2.87 6.49
C ALA A 183 11.40 4.00 6.01
N PHE A 184 10.62 3.79 4.94
CA PHE A 184 9.67 4.78 4.45
C PHE A 184 8.55 5.06 5.44
N ALA A 185 7.94 4.02 6.01
CA ALA A 185 6.87 4.19 6.98
C ALA A 185 7.35 4.99 8.21
N TRP A 186 8.53 4.68 8.73
CA TRP A 186 9.17 5.48 9.77
C TRP A 186 9.41 6.92 9.34
N LYS A 187 9.97 7.12 8.13
CA LYS A 187 10.29 8.47 7.67
C LYS A 187 9.04 9.33 7.52
N VAL A 188 7.97 8.79 6.95
CA VAL A 188 6.68 9.50 6.79
C VAL A 188 6.08 9.84 8.16
N ALA A 189 6.08 8.89 9.11
CA ALA A 189 5.67 9.17 10.48
C ALA A 189 6.53 10.25 11.16
N SER A 190 7.86 10.24 10.93
CA SER A 190 8.76 11.27 11.46
C SER A 190 8.49 12.69 10.92
N LEU A 191 7.75 12.80 9.81
CA LEU A 191 7.30 14.06 9.21
C LEU A 191 5.90 14.48 9.72
N GLY A 192 5.34 13.78 10.71
CA GLY A 192 4.07 14.17 11.33
C GLY A 192 2.83 13.56 10.67
N THR A 193 2.98 12.64 9.71
CA THR A 193 1.84 11.97 9.06
C THR A 193 1.64 10.59 9.68
N PRO A 194 0.50 10.29 10.32
CA PRO A 194 0.18 8.95 10.81
C PRO A 194 0.27 7.91 9.69
N VAL A 195 0.85 6.75 9.97
CA VAL A 195 1.03 5.69 8.98
C VAL A 195 0.55 4.36 9.51
N VAL A 196 -0.17 3.62 8.67
CA VAL A 196 -0.45 2.20 8.83
C VAL A 196 0.29 1.44 7.73
N LEU A 197 1.30 0.65 8.09
CA LEU A 197 2.04 -0.18 7.13
C LEU A 197 1.48 -1.61 7.16
N ILE A 198 0.99 -2.07 6.02
CA ILE A 198 0.32 -3.36 5.84
C ILE A 198 1.11 -4.21 4.85
N TYR A 199 1.33 -5.48 5.19
CA TYR A 199 1.70 -6.50 4.22
C TYR A 199 0.47 -7.35 3.94
N LEU A 200 0.06 -7.43 2.67
CA LEU A 200 -1.13 -8.13 2.24
C LEU A 200 -0.75 -9.40 1.47
N GLY A 201 -1.18 -10.57 1.95
CA GLY A 201 -1.06 -11.82 1.21
C GLY A 201 -2.37 -12.14 0.48
N PHE A 202 -2.31 -12.33 -0.84
CA PHE A 202 -3.46 -12.84 -1.58
C PHE A 202 -3.51 -14.37 -1.54
N LEU A 203 -4.60 -14.90 -0.98
CA LEU A 203 -4.84 -16.35 -0.93
C LEU A 203 -5.35 -16.88 -2.28
N ASP A 204 -4.97 -18.11 -2.62
CA ASP A 204 -5.44 -18.86 -3.80
C ASP A 204 -5.31 -18.04 -5.09
N ALA A 205 -4.17 -17.36 -5.21
CA ALA A 205 -3.72 -16.54 -6.33
C ALA A 205 -3.38 -17.37 -7.59
N HIS A 206 -4.25 -18.30 -7.99
CA HIS A 206 -4.00 -19.27 -9.06
C HIS A 206 -3.63 -18.64 -10.40
N GLU A 207 -4.24 -17.51 -10.73
CA GLU A 207 -3.94 -16.74 -11.94
C GLU A 207 -2.51 -16.16 -11.96
N MET A 208 -1.84 -16.10 -10.80
CA MET A 208 -0.47 -15.63 -10.62
C MET A 208 0.54 -16.77 -10.42
N GLY A 209 0.07 -17.97 -10.08
CA GLY A 209 0.86 -19.04 -9.48
C GLY A 209 1.70 -19.88 -10.43
N ARG A 210 2.28 -19.33 -11.51
CA ARG A 210 3.05 -20.01 -12.59
C ARG A 210 4.06 -21.09 -12.10
N GLY A 211 3.58 -22.22 -11.60
CA GLY A 211 4.36 -23.23 -10.87
C GLY A 211 4.87 -22.81 -9.49
N ARG A 212 4.40 -21.70 -8.91
CA ARG A 212 4.90 -21.16 -7.63
C ARG A 212 4.06 -21.59 -6.43
N LYS A 213 4.65 -21.63 -5.24
CA LYS A 213 3.92 -21.93 -4.00
C LYS A 213 3.06 -20.74 -3.59
N LEU A 214 1.75 -20.87 -3.83
CA LEU A 214 0.74 -19.89 -3.43
C LEU A 214 0.49 -19.91 -1.93
N PHE A 215 -0.08 -18.81 -1.42
CA PHE A 215 -0.67 -18.80 -0.08
C PHE A 215 -2.05 -19.43 -0.15
N THR A 216 -2.29 -20.47 0.64
CA THR A 216 -3.57 -21.20 0.70
C THR A 216 -4.35 -20.93 1.98
N SER A 217 -3.70 -20.30 2.95
CA SER A 217 -4.30 -19.92 4.22
C SER A 217 -3.64 -18.67 4.79
N HIS A 218 -4.31 -18.06 5.75
CA HIS A 218 -3.76 -16.96 6.53
C HIS A 218 -2.46 -17.35 7.25
N ASP A 219 -2.43 -18.53 7.88
CA ASP A 219 -1.25 -19.05 8.59
C ASP A 219 -0.05 -19.25 7.65
N ASP A 220 -0.28 -19.73 6.42
CA ASP A 220 0.77 -19.89 5.42
C ASP A 220 1.41 -18.54 5.06
N TRP A 221 0.57 -17.53 4.88
CA TRP A 221 1.00 -16.16 4.62
C TRP A 221 1.78 -15.59 5.81
N GLU A 222 1.21 -15.67 7.01
CA GLU A 222 1.78 -15.10 8.23
C GLU A 222 3.14 -15.71 8.54
N LYS A 223 3.24 -17.04 8.46
CA LYS A 223 4.50 -17.74 8.61
C LYS A 223 5.53 -17.26 7.59
N CYS A 224 5.11 -17.08 6.33
CA CYS A 224 6.01 -16.67 5.27
C CYS A 224 6.58 -15.25 5.46
N ILE A 225 5.76 -14.27 5.85
CA ILE A 225 6.24 -12.90 6.14
C ILE A 225 7.16 -12.89 7.39
N LYS A 226 6.83 -13.66 8.43
CA LYS A 226 7.65 -13.76 9.64
C LYS A 226 9.00 -14.43 9.38
N ASP A 227 8.99 -15.58 8.70
CA ASP A 227 10.22 -16.29 8.32
C ASP A 227 11.06 -15.47 7.34
N GLY A 228 10.41 -14.83 6.36
CA GLY A 228 11.06 -13.98 5.36
C GLY A 228 11.71 -12.72 5.96
N GLY A 229 11.12 -12.19 7.04
CA GLY A 229 11.66 -11.05 7.79
C GLY A 229 12.61 -11.41 8.91
N LYS A 230 12.84 -12.70 9.17
CA LYS A 230 13.72 -13.18 10.24
C LYS A 230 15.09 -12.50 10.15
N ASN A 231 15.61 -12.12 11.32
CA ASN A 231 16.87 -11.38 11.50
C ASN A 231 16.91 -9.95 10.94
N HIS A 232 15.86 -9.46 10.28
CA HIS A 232 15.79 -8.10 9.74
C HIS A 232 14.79 -7.22 10.47
N VAL A 233 13.68 -7.82 10.91
CA VAL A 233 12.64 -7.14 11.67
C VAL A 233 12.24 -7.98 12.89
N PRO A 234 12.10 -7.37 14.08
CA PRO A 234 11.76 -8.11 15.29
C PRO A 234 10.30 -8.57 15.25
N GLU A 235 10.02 -9.79 15.71
CA GLU A 235 8.65 -10.34 15.73
C GLU A 235 7.68 -9.49 16.55
N SER A 236 8.19 -8.79 17.57
CA SER A 236 7.39 -7.92 18.43
C SER A 236 6.77 -6.72 17.72
N ILE A 237 7.18 -6.43 16.48
CA ILE A 237 6.72 -5.29 15.66
C ILE A 237 5.29 -5.45 15.13
N TRP A 238 4.82 -6.69 15.00
CA TRP A 238 3.58 -7.00 14.32
C TRP A 238 2.36 -6.74 15.23
N GLY A 239 1.26 -6.23 14.65
CA GLY A 239 -0.01 -6.01 15.34
C GLY A 239 0.00 -4.92 16.42
N LYS A 240 0.99 -4.03 16.43
CA LYS A 240 1.12 -2.96 17.43
C LYS A 240 1.17 -1.57 16.79
N GLU A 241 0.81 -0.58 17.60
CA GLU A 241 0.97 0.85 17.31
C GLU A 241 2.20 1.37 18.06
N TYR A 242 3.01 2.15 17.35
CA TYR A 242 4.20 2.82 17.86
C TYR A 242 4.11 4.33 17.61
N PHE A 243 4.99 5.10 18.24
CA PHE A 243 5.01 6.55 18.09
C PHE A 243 6.39 7.02 17.66
N VAL A 244 6.43 7.78 16.55
CA VAL A 244 7.64 8.42 16.03
C VAL A 244 7.46 9.92 16.20
N ASN A 245 8.21 10.54 17.12
CA ASN A 245 8.05 11.97 17.48
C ASN A 245 6.59 12.34 17.81
N GLY A 246 5.89 11.47 18.55
CA GLY A 246 4.47 11.65 18.88
C GLY A 246 3.48 11.30 17.76
N THR A 247 3.96 10.91 16.58
CA THR A 247 3.11 10.54 15.43
C THR A 247 2.88 9.03 15.40
N PRO A 248 1.63 8.54 15.29
CA PRO A 248 1.33 7.12 15.23
C PRO A 248 1.94 6.43 14.00
N LEU A 249 2.51 5.26 14.22
CA LEU A 249 2.97 4.32 13.20
C LEU A 249 2.52 2.92 13.60
N SER A 250 1.47 2.44 12.93
CA SER A 250 0.88 1.13 13.19
C SER A 250 1.25 0.12 12.13
N LYS A 251 1.23 -1.15 12.52
CA LYS A 251 1.18 -2.26 11.58
C LYS A 251 -0.24 -2.77 11.43
N GLY A 252 -0.63 -3.01 10.18
CA GLY A 252 -1.87 -3.74 9.87
C GLY A 252 -1.88 -5.07 10.61
N GLN A 253 -3.09 -5.52 10.95
CA GLN A 253 -3.27 -6.78 11.65
C GLN A 253 -2.83 -7.92 10.71
N LEU A 254 -2.00 -8.84 11.23
CA LEU A 254 -1.72 -10.11 10.56
C LEU A 254 -2.86 -11.09 10.88
N ASP A 255 -4.12 -10.69 10.89
CA ASP A 255 -5.25 -11.59 11.14
C ASP A 255 -6.27 -11.46 10.00
N GLU A 256 -7.05 -12.52 9.74
CA GLU A 256 -8.10 -12.51 8.72
C GLU A 256 -8.99 -11.25 8.79
N PRO A 257 -9.46 -10.73 7.64
CA PRO A 257 -10.35 -9.58 7.62
C PRO A 257 -11.56 -9.87 8.51
N ARG A 258 -11.71 -9.07 9.58
CA ARG A 258 -12.75 -9.31 10.58
C ARG A 258 -14.12 -9.37 9.90
N PRO A 259 -14.94 -10.40 10.15
CA PRO A 259 -16.32 -10.38 9.68
C PRO A 259 -16.98 -9.12 10.23
N CYS A 260 -17.52 -8.32 9.32
CA CYS A 260 -18.24 -7.10 9.61
C CYS A 260 -19.34 -7.45 10.62
N ARG A 261 -19.20 -7.02 11.89
CA ARG A 261 -20.25 -7.19 12.90
C ARG A 261 -21.47 -6.40 12.41
N SER A 262 -22.41 -7.10 11.78
CA SER A 262 -23.75 -6.56 11.54
C SER A 262 -24.38 -6.23 12.89
N ARG A 263 -25.16 -5.14 12.89
CA ARG A 263 -25.80 -4.51 14.06
C ARG A 263 -26.44 -5.50 15.05
N PRO A 264 -26.55 -5.13 16.34
CA PRO A 264 -27.38 -5.87 17.29
C PRO A 264 -28.82 -5.92 16.79
N SER A 265 -29.44 -7.09 16.96
CA SER A 265 -30.85 -7.36 16.71
C SER A 265 -31.73 -6.38 17.50
N ASN A 266 -32.54 -5.58 16.80
CA ASN A 266 -33.75 -5.03 17.39
C ASN A 266 -34.71 -6.19 17.62
N ALA A 267 -34.77 -6.68 18.85
CA ALA A 267 -35.92 -7.39 19.37
C ALA A 267 -36.57 -6.47 20.41
N ASP A 268 -37.32 -5.49 19.90
CA ASP A 268 -38.31 -4.78 20.69
C ASP A 268 -39.46 -5.76 20.98
N THR A 269 -39.61 -6.06 22.27
CA THR A 269 -40.87 -6.09 23.01
C THR A 269 -42.16 -6.21 22.16
N VAL A 270 -42.72 -7.42 22.14
CA VAL A 270 -44.16 -7.64 21.95
C VAL A 270 -44.77 -7.76 23.35
N GLY A 271 -45.90 -7.08 23.53
CA GLY A 271 -46.58 -6.86 24.82
C GLY A 271 -47.19 -8.08 25.49
#